data_AF-A0A093Y6M2-F1
#
_entry.id   AF-A0A093Y6M2-F1
#
_cell.length_a   1.000
_cell.length_b   1.000
_cell.length_c   1.000
_cell.angle_alpha   90.00
_cell.angle_beta   90.00
_cell.angle_gamma   90.00
#
_symmetry.space_group_name_H-M   'P 1'
#
loop_
_entity.id
_entity.type
_entity.pdbx_description
1 polymer ?
#
loop_
_entity_poly.entity_id
_entity_poly.type
_entity_poly.pdbx_seq_one_letter_code
_entity_poly.pdbx_strand_id
1 'polypeptide(L)'
;NLLAATCPEVIHTLAKPDWPFAYPTLHYRPILYHNGTQLLINFSPSALLSTPSHPRPSHLPSLSAAQIKALSALQAVARATELHIGTQAGDLHFVNNLAIMHRRSAFSPSAVKSSLEMGEEDQPKRHLVRMRLRCPERGWKIPPALAPAWEEAFGEEGEREWHLFPMPEGYFPLRKYPE
;
A
#
# COMPACT_ATOMS: atom_id res chain seq x y z
N ASN A 1 -15.35 16.22 2.84
CA ASN A 1 -14.26 15.68 3.68
C ASN A 1 -14.89 14.84 4.79
N LEU A 2 -15.09 13.53 4.55
CA LEU A 2 -15.89 12.67 5.44
C LEU A 2 -15.19 12.42 6.79
N LEU A 3 -13.88 12.10 6.77
CA LEU A 3 -13.11 11.87 8.00
C LEU A 3 -13.09 13.09 8.93
N ALA A 4 -12.93 14.30 8.38
CA ALA A 4 -12.98 15.53 9.19
C ALA A 4 -14.38 15.82 9.74
N ALA A 5 -15.43 15.44 9.00
CA ALA A 5 -16.81 15.64 9.44
C ALA A 5 -17.23 14.63 10.51
N THR A 6 -16.73 13.39 10.45
CA THR A 6 -17.17 12.30 11.35
C THR A 6 -16.26 12.06 12.54
N CYS A 7 -14.94 12.24 12.38
CA CYS A 7 -13.94 11.95 13.42
C CYS A 7 -12.75 12.93 13.37
N PRO A 8 -12.96 14.25 13.60
CA PRO A 8 -11.89 15.24 13.51
C PRO A 8 -10.73 14.97 14.48
N GLU A 9 -10.98 14.35 15.63
CA GLU A 9 -9.96 14.02 16.63
C GLU A 9 -8.94 12.97 16.10
N VAL A 10 -9.36 12.14 15.16
CA VAL A 10 -8.51 11.13 14.53
C VAL A 10 -7.47 11.77 13.63
N ILE A 11 -7.77 12.91 13.00
CA ILE A 11 -6.83 13.63 12.11
C ILE A 11 -5.57 14.02 12.87
N HIS A 12 -5.73 14.58 14.08
CA HIS A 12 -4.59 14.93 14.92
C HIS A 12 -3.77 13.71 15.30
N THR A 13 -4.42 12.58 15.57
CA THR A 13 -3.74 11.32 15.92
C THR A 13 -2.95 10.77 14.73
N LEU A 14 -3.53 10.77 13.53
CA LEU A 14 -2.86 10.33 12.30
C LEU A 14 -1.66 11.21 11.92
N ALA A 15 -1.69 12.49 12.30
CA ALA A 15 -0.64 13.46 12.01
C ALA A 15 0.50 13.49 13.05
N LYS A 16 0.34 12.85 14.21
CA LYS A 16 1.41 12.77 15.23
C LYS A 16 2.57 11.90 14.74
N PRO A 17 3.83 12.26 15.03
CA PRO A 17 4.99 11.46 14.65
C PRO A 17 5.30 10.33 15.66
N ASP A 18 4.29 9.67 16.22
CA ASP A 18 4.41 8.67 17.28
C ASP A 18 4.00 7.24 16.85
N TRP A 19 3.86 7.00 15.54
CA TRP A 19 3.50 5.68 15.02
C TRP A 19 4.73 4.78 14.82
N PRO A 20 4.80 3.60 15.47
CA PRO A 20 5.96 2.72 15.45
C PRO A 20 5.96 1.80 14.22
N PHE A 21 6.48 2.27 13.09
CA PHE A 21 6.62 1.46 11.87
C PHE A 21 7.74 0.43 12.04
N ALA A 22 7.43 -0.87 11.86
CA ALA A 22 8.35 -1.98 12.16
C ALA A 22 9.36 -2.32 11.06
N TYR A 23 9.10 -1.93 9.80
CA TYR A 23 9.88 -2.37 8.64
C TYR A 23 10.46 -1.19 7.85
N PRO A 24 11.69 -1.31 7.31
CA PRO A 24 12.64 -2.41 7.51
C PRO A 24 13.30 -2.40 8.90
N THR A 25 13.33 -1.24 9.56
CA THR A 25 13.76 -1.05 10.95
C THR A 25 12.73 -0.20 11.70
N LEU A 26 12.71 -0.31 13.04
CA LEU A 26 11.78 0.48 13.86
C LEU A 26 12.06 1.98 13.68
N HIS A 27 11.05 2.71 13.23
CA HIS A 27 11.09 4.17 13.14
C HIS A 27 9.72 4.77 13.43
N TYR A 28 9.71 6.06 13.76
CA TYR A 28 8.50 6.79 14.09
C TYR A 28 8.23 7.89 13.08
N ARG A 29 7.00 7.94 12.57
CA ARG A 29 6.57 8.97 11.64
C ARG A 29 5.04 9.09 11.62
N PRO A 30 4.48 10.19 11.10
CA PRO A 30 3.04 10.30 10.88
C PRO A 30 2.52 9.30 9.83
N ILE A 31 1.22 9.05 9.87
CA ILE A 31 0.48 8.40 8.77
C ILE A 31 -0.02 9.46 7.79
N LEU A 32 -0.46 10.60 8.32
CA LEU A 32 -1.08 11.70 7.59
C LEU A 32 -0.17 12.92 7.63
N TYR A 33 0.04 13.55 6.48
CA TYR A 33 0.86 14.72 6.31
C TYR A 33 0.07 15.81 5.61
N HIS A 34 0.39 17.08 5.89
CA HIS A 34 -0.19 18.23 5.22
C HIS A 34 0.91 19.24 4.93
N ASN A 35 0.89 19.83 3.73
CA ASN A 35 1.87 20.83 3.30
C ASN A 35 1.22 22.19 2.95
N GLY A 36 0.09 22.50 3.57
CA GLY A 36 -0.71 23.69 3.30
C GLY A 36 -1.78 23.45 2.23
N THR A 37 -1.43 22.81 1.12
CA THR A 37 -2.35 22.62 -0.02
C THR A 37 -2.77 21.17 -0.24
N GLN A 38 -1.90 20.22 0.10
CA GLN A 38 -2.09 18.80 -0.16
C GLN A 38 -2.13 18.03 1.15
N LEU A 39 -3.05 17.06 1.22
CA LEU A 39 -3.11 16.06 2.26
C LEU A 39 -2.50 14.77 1.71
N LEU A 40 -1.47 14.26 2.37
CA LEU A 40 -0.78 13.05 1.97
C LEU A 40 -1.02 11.96 3.00
N ILE A 41 -1.24 10.74 2.54
CA ILE A 41 -1.35 9.57 3.39
C ILE A 41 -0.33 8.52 2.95
N ASN A 42 0.44 7.99 3.89
CA ASN A 42 1.41 6.95 3.60
C ASN A 42 1.55 6.00 4.77
N PHE A 43 1.02 4.79 4.63
CA PHE A 43 1.30 3.68 5.54
C PHE A 43 0.87 2.36 4.91
N SER A 44 1.35 1.26 5.49
CA SER A 44 0.80 -0.07 5.29
C SER A 44 0.34 -0.61 6.64
N PRO A 45 -0.87 -1.19 6.76
CA PRO A 45 -1.32 -1.82 8.00
C PRO A 45 -0.31 -2.83 8.56
N SER A 46 0.33 -3.63 7.71
CA SER A 46 1.30 -4.66 8.14
C SER A 46 2.54 -4.07 8.84
N ALA A 47 2.87 -2.80 8.61
CA ALA A 47 4.01 -2.16 9.29
C ALA A 47 3.66 -1.68 10.72
N LEU A 48 2.37 -1.63 11.06
CA LEU A 48 1.86 -1.13 12.34
C LEU A 48 1.11 -2.20 13.14
N LEU A 49 0.45 -3.12 12.44
CA LEU A 49 -0.39 -4.18 12.99
C LEU A 49 0.22 -5.55 12.66
N SER A 50 0.05 -6.50 13.58
CA SER A 50 0.39 -7.90 13.33
C SER A 50 -0.63 -8.50 12.35
N THR A 51 -0.14 -9.22 11.34
CA THR A 51 -0.98 -10.00 10.41
C THR A 51 -0.51 -11.45 10.39
N PRO A 52 -1.35 -12.44 10.03
CA PRO A 52 -0.92 -13.84 9.97
C PRO A 52 0.31 -14.05 9.08
N SER A 53 0.40 -13.32 7.97
CA SER A 53 1.55 -13.39 7.04
C SER A 53 2.75 -12.56 7.47
N HIS A 54 2.57 -11.58 8.38
CA HIS A 54 3.64 -10.72 8.88
C HIS A 54 3.42 -10.51 10.39
N PRO A 55 3.81 -11.48 11.23
CA PRO A 55 3.65 -11.35 12.67
C PRO A 55 4.55 -10.23 13.18
N ARG A 56 3.97 -9.31 13.96
CA ARG A 56 4.74 -8.23 14.58
C ARG A 56 5.52 -8.80 15.78
N PRO A 57 6.85 -8.61 15.85
CA PRO A 57 7.64 -9.05 17.00
C PRO A 57 7.16 -8.41 18.31
N SER A 58 7.08 -9.20 19.37
CA SER A 58 6.53 -8.79 20.68
C SER A 58 7.36 -7.72 21.40
N HIS A 59 8.64 -7.59 21.08
CA HIS A 59 9.52 -6.58 21.65
C HIS A 59 9.31 -5.18 21.02
N LEU A 60 8.59 -5.08 19.91
CA LEU A 60 8.28 -3.78 19.28
C LEU A 60 7.12 -3.09 20.00
N PRO A 61 7.10 -1.75 20.02
CA PRO A 61 6.00 -0.99 20.60
C PRO A 61 4.65 -1.37 19.99
N SER A 62 3.65 -1.54 20.85
CA SER A 62 2.25 -1.70 20.45
C SER A 62 1.60 -0.33 20.24
N LEU A 63 0.54 -0.30 19.43
CA LEU A 63 -0.24 0.92 19.22
C LEU A 63 -1.06 1.28 20.46
N SER A 64 -1.18 2.58 20.73
CA SER A 64 -2.10 3.07 21.77
C SER A 64 -3.56 2.87 21.37
N ALA A 65 -4.47 2.89 22.34
CA ALA A 65 -5.92 2.83 22.08
C ALA A 65 -6.39 3.94 21.11
N ALA A 66 -5.80 5.13 21.21
CA ALA A 66 -6.10 6.25 20.31
C ALA A 66 -5.64 5.97 18.86
N GLN A 67 -4.43 5.41 18.69
CA GLN A 67 -3.91 5.01 17.37
C GLN A 67 -4.75 3.88 16.76
N ILE A 68 -5.17 2.89 17.54
CA ILE A 68 -6.06 1.82 17.07
C ILE A 68 -7.41 2.40 16.64
N LYS A 69 -8.02 3.27 17.45
CA LYS A 69 -9.27 3.97 17.10
C LYS A 69 -9.11 4.77 15.80
N ALA A 70 -7.99 5.46 15.64
CA ALA A 70 -7.67 6.24 14.45
C ALA A 70 -7.57 5.38 13.18
N LEU A 71 -6.90 4.22 13.24
CA LEU A 71 -6.84 3.27 12.12
C LEU A 71 -8.22 2.71 11.77
N SER A 72 -9.02 2.34 12.78
CA SER A 72 -10.37 1.83 12.57
C SER A 72 -11.29 2.87 11.90
N ALA A 73 -11.24 4.13 12.34
CA ALA A 73 -12.01 5.20 11.74
C ALA A 73 -11.57 5.49 10.29
N LEU A 74 -10.26 5.54 10.05
CA LEU A 74 -9.70 5.69 8.71
C LEU A 74 -10.14 4.55 7.78
N GLN A 75 -10.10 3.30 8.26
CA GLN A 75 -10.56 2.15 7.50
C GLN A 75 -12.07 2.23 7.21
N ALA A 76 -12.89 2.61 8.19
CA ALA A 76 -14.33 2.75 8.00
C ALA A 76 -14.66 3.78 6.92
N VAL A 77 -14.02 4.95 6.95
CA VAL A 77 -14.16 5.98 5.91
C VAL A 77 -13.66 5.48 4.56
N ALA A 78 -12.49 4.84 4.51
CA ALA A 78 -11.94 4.29 3.27
C ALA A 78 -12.87 3.26 2.64
N ARG A 79 -13.54 2.41 3.44
CA ARG A 79 -14.54 1.46 2.97
C ARG A 79 -15.83 2.12 2.51
N ALA A 80 -16.30 3.15 3.22
CA ALA A 80 -17.50 3.89 2.84
C ALA A 80 -17.34 4.66 1.51
N THR A 81 -16.10 5.01 1.15
CA THR A 81 -15.78 5.77 -0.06
C THR A 81 -14.99 4.97 -1.09
N GLU A 82 -14.94 3.64 -0.99
CA GLU A 82 -14.12 2.83 -1.89
C GLU A 82 -14.72 2.74 -3.29
N LEU A 83 -13.84 2.76 -4.30
CA LEU A 83 -14.19 2.49 -5.69
C LEU A 83 -13.67 1.10 -6.08
N HIS A 84 -14.56 0.26 -6.62
CA HIS A 84 -14.19 -1.04 -7.18
C HIS A 84 -13.96 -0.88 -8.68
N ILE A 85 -12.75 -1.22 -9.14
CA ILE A 85 -12.38 -1.12 -10.55
C ILE A 85 -12.28 -2.54 -11.13
N GLY A 86 -13.19 -2.88 -12.04
CA GLY A 86 -13.15 -4.12 -12.81
C GLY A 86 -12.11 -4.04 -13.92
N THR A 87 -10.87 -4.43 -13.61
CA THR A 87 -9.74 -4.37 -14.57
C THR A 87 -9.89 -5.41 -15.67
N GLN A 88 -9.79 -4.99 -16.92
CA GLN A 88 -9.74 -5.84 -18.11
C GLN A 88 -8.36 -5.78 -18.79
N ALA A 89 -8.11 -6.71 -19.72
CA ALA A 89 -6.89 -6.69 -20.52
C ALA A 89 -6.83 -5.41 -21.37
N GLY A 90 -5.72 -4.70 -21.30
CA GLY A 90 -5.54 -3.40 -21.96
C GLY A 90 -5.81 -2.18 -21.08
N ASP A 91 -6.44 -2.35 -19.91
CA ASP A 91 -6.66 -1.24 -18.98
C ASP A 91 -5.35 -0.76 -18.35
N LEU A 92 -5.22 0.56 -18.21
CA LEU A 92 -4.11 1.23 -17.55
C LEU A 92 -4.62 2.07 -16.39
N HIS A 93 -4.15 1.77 -15.18
CA HIS A 93 -4.55 2.48 -13.96
C HIS A 93 -3.41 3.35 -13.44
N PHE A 94 -3.64 4.66 -13.40
CA PHE A 94 -2.72 5.62 -12.78
C PHE A 94 -3.23 5.99 -11.39
N VAL A 95 -2.46 5.62 -10.36
CA VAL A 95 -2.82 5.86 -8.96
C VAL A 95 -1.83 6.83 -8.32
N ASN A 96 -2.31 7.98 -7.84
CA ASN A 96 -1.51 8.86 -7.00
C ASN A 96 -1.34 8.23 -5.61
N ASN A 97 -0.21 7.56 -5.40
CA ASN A 97 0.09 6.81 -4.18
C ASN A 97 0.19 7.69 -2.90
N LEU A 98 0.27 9.02 -3.05
CA LEU A 98 0.28 9.94 -1.90
C LEU A 98 -1.13 10.34 -1.46
N ALA A 99 -2.14 10.15 -2.29
CA ALA A 99 -3.51 10.60 -2.03
C ALA A 99 -4.52 9.44 -1.97
N ILE A 100 -4.24 8.32 -2.65
CA ILE A 100 -5.16 7.20 -2.81
C ILE A 100 -4.58 5.94 -2.20
N MET A 101 -5.27 5.40 -1.19
CA MET A 101 -5.04 4.04 -0.70
C MET A 101 -5.66 3.04 -1.67
N HIS A 102 -4.99 1.90 -1.87
CA HIS A 102 -5.44 0.85 -2.77
C HIS A 102 -5.30 -0.52 -2.12
N ARG A 103 -6.21 -1.44 -2.47
CA ARG A 103 -6.24 -2.83 -2.01
C ARG A 103 -6.76 -3.73 -3.12
N ARG A 104 -6.63 -5.05 -2.94
CA ARG A 104 -7.40 -6.03 -3.73
C ARG A 104 -8.37 -6.80 -2.84
N SER A 105 -9.44 -7.31 -3.43
CA SER A 105 -10.29 -8.32 -2.80
C SER A 105 -9.59 -9.68 -2.85
N ALA A 106 -9.96 -10.57 -1.92
CA ALA A 106 -9.58 -11.98 -2.00
C ALA A 106 -10.20 -12.60 -3.26
N PHE A 107 -9.49 -13.53 -3.90
CA PHE A 107 -9.98 -14.30 -5.04
C PHE A 107 -9.48 -15.73 -4.93
N SER A 108 -10.27 -16.69 -5.41
CA SER A 108 -9.88 -18.10 -5.51
C SER A 108 -9.50 -18.42 -6.95
N PRO A 109 -8.37 -19.11 -7.21
CA PRO A 109 -8.01 -19.58 -8.55
C PRO A 109 -9.10 -20.47 -9.17
N SER A 110 -9.76 -21.29 -8.35
CA SER A 110 -10.74 -22.32 -8.77
C SER A 110 -12.09 -21.79 -9.26
N ALA A 111 -12.35 -20.48 -9.22
CA ALA A 111 -13.63 -19.91 -9.61
C ALA A 111 -13.74 -19.63 -11.12
N VAL A 112 -12.63 -19.67 -11.87
CA VAL A 112 -12.64 -19.51 -13.33
C VAL A 112 -12.88 -20.88 -13.97
N LYS A 113 -14.07 -21.45 -13.77
CA LYS A 113 -14.49 -22.62 -14.55
C LYS A 113 -14.70 -22.17 -16.00
N SER A 114 -13.67 -22.25 -16.83
CA SER A 114 -13.88 -22.30 -18.27
C SER A 114 -14.72 -23.53 -18.57
N SER A 115 -15.71 -23.39 -19.45
CA SER A 115 -16.57 -24.47 -19.97
C SER A 115 -15.82 -25.52 -20.82
N LEU A 116 -14.49 -25.54 -20.72
CA LEU A 116 -13.57 -26.44 -21.38
C LEU A 116 -12.77 -27.13 -20.27
N GLU A 117 -12.66 -28.46 -20.35
CA GLU A 117 -11.88 -29.32 -19.47
C GLU A 117 -10.38 -28.97 -19.56
N MET A 118 -9.99 -27.86 -18.93
CA MET A 118 -8.60 -27.41 -18.80
C MET A 118 -8.13 -27.75 -17.39
N GLY A 119 -6.94 -28.34 -17.27
CA GLY A 119 -6.32 -28.61 -15.97
C GLY A 119 -6.10 -27.32 -15.16
N GLU A 120 -5.95 -27.42 -13.84
CA GLU A 120 -5.75 -26.23 -12.98
C GLU A 120 -4.54 -25.36 -13.38
N GLU A 121 -3.52 -25.96 -14.00
CA GLU A 121 -2.33 -25.26 -14.51
C GLU A 121 -2.62 -24.40 -15.75
N ASP A 122 -3.68 -24.73 -16.49
CA ASP A 122 -4.04 -24.15 -17.78
C ASP A 122 -5.11 -23.04 -17.68
N GLN A 123 -5.60 -22.74 -16.48
CA GLN A 123 -6.57 -21.66 -16.28
C GLN A 123 -5.90 -20.28 -16.35
N PRO A 124 -6.48 -19.31 -17.08
CA PRO A 124 -5.92 -17.96 -17.19
C PRO A 124 -5.89 -17.28 -15.82
N LYS A 125 -4.68 -16.96 -15.33
CA LYS A 125 -4.46 -16.27 -14.05
C LYS A 125 -4.44 -14.76 -14.26
N ARG A 126 -4.91 -14.00 -13.26
CA ARG A 126 -4.78 -12.54 -13.25
C ARG A 126 -3.30 -12.14 -13.28
N HIS A 127 -2.86 -11.52 -14.37
CA HIS A 127 -1.51 -11.00 -14.54
C HIS A 127 -1.55 -9.47 -14.72
N LEU A 128 -0.79 -8.75 -13.90
CA LEU A 128 -0.68 -7.29 -13.95
C LEU A 128 0.79 -6.88 -13.89
N VAL A 129 1.15 -5.93 -14.75
CA VAL A 129 2.45 -5.25 -14.71
C VAL A 129 2.29 -3.95 -13.92
N ARG A 130 3.20 -3.67 -12.99
CA ARG A 130 3.15 -2.48 -12.14
C ARG A 130 4.47 -1.70 -12.20
N MET A 131 4.36 -0.40 -12.42
CA MET A 131 5.47 0.54 -12.33
C MET A 131 5.28 1.52 -11.17
N ARG A 132 6.40 2.02 -10.64
CA ARG A 132 6.44 3.22 -9.81
C ARG A 132 6.92 4.38 -10.67
N LEU A 133 6.16 5.48 -10.68
CA LEU A 133 6.45 6.63 -11.51
C LEU A 133 6.69 7.86 -10.63
N ARG A 134 7.67 8.69 -11.00
CA ARG A 134 7.96 10.00 -10.40
C ARG A 134 7.99 11.04 -11.51
N CYS A 135 7.27 12.13 -11.33
CA CYS A 135 7.36 13.31 -12.19
C CYS A 135 8.13 14.41 -11.44
N PRO A 136 9.39 14.72 -11.81
CA PRO A 136 10.17 15.75 -11.11
C PRO A 136 9.57 17.16 -11.19
N GLU A 137 8.88 17.48 -12.29
CA GLU A 137 8.34 18.81 -12.56
C GLU A 137 7.01 19.10 -11.84
N ARG A 138 6.14 18.08 -11.72
CA ARG A 138 4.77 18.22 -11.18
C ARG A 138 4.51 17.38 -9.94
N GLY A 139 5.52 16.66 -9.46
CA GLY A 139 5.45 15.84 -8.25
C GLY A 139 5.14 16.68 -7.02
N TRP A 140 4.38 16.11 -6.08
CA TRP A 140 4.15 16.74 -4.80
C TRP A 140 5.43 16.74 -3.97
N LYS A 141 5.60 17.77 -3.13
CA LYS A 141 6.74 17.83 -2.20
C LYS A 141 6.61 16.69 -1.19
N ILE A 142 7.65 15.87 -1.11
CA ILE A 142 7.70 14.73 -0.20
C ILE A 142 8.04 15.23 1.21
N PRO A 143 7.23 14.88 2.24
CA PRO A 143 7.54 15.20 3.63
C PRO A 143 8.93 14.67 4.03
N PRO A 144 9.72 15.41 4.84
CA PRO A 144 11.06 14.97 5.24
C PRO A 144 11.12 13.56 5.84
N ALA A 145 10.09 13.17 6.62
CA ALA A 145 9.99 11.83 7.22
C ALA A 145 9.83 10.70 6.20
N LEU A 146 9.46 10.99 4.96
CA LEU A 146 9.33 10.03 3.86
C LEU A 146 10.53 10.08 2.90
N ALA A 147 11.44 11.04 3.05
CA ALA A 147 12.58 11.22 2.15
C ALA A 147 13.45 9.95 2.01
N PRO A 148 13.81 9.21 3.08
CA PRO A 148 14.63 8.00 2.93
C PRO A 148 13.97 6.92 2.07
N ALA A 149 12.70 6.62 2.31
CA ALA A 149 11.95 5.63 1.52
C ALA A 149 11.71 6.09 0.07
N TRP A 150 11.60 7.42 -0.13
CA TRP A 150 11.47 8.01 -1.45
C TRP A 150 12.78 7.91 -2.24
N GLU A 151 13.90 8.17 -1.60
CA GLU A 151 15.24 8.05 -2.19
C GLU A 151 15.58 6.60 -2.51
N GLU A 152 15.24 5.65 -1.64
CA GLU A 152 15.39 4.21 -1.96
C GLU A 152 14.60 3.83 -3.22
N ALA A 153 13.44 4.44 -3.45
CA ALA A 153 12.60 4.11 -4.60
C ALA A 153 12.97 4.84 -5.90
N PHE A 154 13.59 6.03 -5.82
CA PHE A 154 13.76 6.93 -6.98
C PHE A 154 15.09 7.69 -7.01
N GLY A 155 16.02 7.41 -6.11
CA GLY A 155 17.28 8.12 -5.96
C GLY A 155 18.34 7.69 -6.96
N GLU A 156 18.53 6.37 -7.10
CA GLU A 156 19.40 5.79 -8.11
C GLU A 156 18.62 5.47 -9.39
N GLU A 157 19.29 5.56 -10.55
CA GLU A 157 18.70 5.13 -11.81
C GLU A 157 18.61 3.60 -11.80
N GLY A 158 17.43 3.08 -11.44
CA GLY A 158 17.17 1.65 -11.37
C GLY A 158 17.12 0.98 -12.75
N GLU A 159 17.27 -0.34 -12.75
CA GLU A 159 17.11 -1.14 -13.96
C GLU A 159 15.71 -1.01 -14.55
N ARG A 160 15.64 -0.80 -15.86
CA ARG A 160 14.38 -0.66 -16.61
C ARG A 160 13.89 -2.03 -17.09
N GLU A 161 13.70 -2.95 -16.15
CA GLU A 161 13.22 -4.30 -16.45
C GLU A 161 11.69 -4.39 -16.35
N TRP A 162 11.09 -5.08 -17.33
CA TRP A 162 9.65 -5.30 -17.38
C TRP A 162 9.36 -6.79 -17.38
N HIS A 163 8.81 -7.29 -16.29
CA HIS A 163 8.33 -8.68 -16.23
C HIS A 163 6.96 -8.77 -16.90
N LEU A 164 6.96 -8.82 -18.24
CA LEU A 164 5.75 -8.93 -19.08
C LEU A 164 5.12 -10.33 -19.03
N PHE A 165 5.90 -11.32 -18.62
CA PHE A 165 5.46 -12.70 -18.48
C PHE A 165 5.44 -13.09 -17.00
N PRO A 166 4.59 -14.05 -16.60
CA PRO A 166 4.64 -14.61 -15.26
C PRO A 166 6.04 -15.12 -14.93
N MET A 167 6.56 -14.74 -13.76
CA MET A 167 7.84 -15.27 -13.28
C MET A 167 7.68 -16.74 -12.87
N PRO A 168 8.74 -17.55 -12.96
CA PRO A 168 8.76 -18.91 -12.43
C PRO A 168 8.32 -18.92 -10.96
N GLU A 169 7.72 -20.04 -10.54
CA GLU A 169 7.31 -20.20 -9.16
C GLU A 169 8.50 -20.05 -8.19
N GLY A 170 8.29 -19.32 -7.08
CA GLY A 170 9.35 -19.01 -6.12
C GLY A 170 10.30 -17.87 -6.53
N TYR A 171 10.22 -17.36 -7.76
CA TYR A 171 11.08 -16.27 -8.21
C TYR A 171 10.40 -14.89 -8.04
N PHE A 172 10.88 -14.11 -7.08
CA PHE A 172 10.33 -12.80 -6.74
C PHE A 172 11.43 -11.72 -6.77
N PRO A 173 11.75 -11.15 -7.95
CA PRO A 173 12.91 -10.26 -8.13
C PRO A 173 12.78 -8.95 -7.33
N LEU A 174 11.55 -8.54 -6.99
CA LEU A 174 11.26 -7.36 -6.19
C LEU A 174 11.31 -7.59 -4.67
N ARG A 175 11.60 -8.81 -4.20
CA ARG A 175 11.83 -9.11 -2.79
C ARG A 175 13.33 -9.03 -2.51
N LYS A 176 13.78 -7.96 -1.84
CA LYS A 176 15.17 -7.84 -1.37
C LYS A 176 15.52 -8.86 -0.26
N TYR A 177 14.51 -9.45 0.39
CA TYR A 177 14.71 -10.47 1.44
C TYR A 177 13.72 -11.63 1.27
N PRO A 178 14.17 -12.89 1.40
CA PRO A 178 13.29 -14.06 1.48
C PRO A 178 12.54 -14.12 2.83
N GLU A 179 11.42 -14.86 2.85
CA GLU A 179 10.64 -15.21 4.05
C GLU A 179 11.38 -16.19 4.95
#